data_AF-A0A918R8A8-F1
#
_entry.id   AF-A0A918R8A8-F1
#
_cell.length_a   1.000
_cell.length_b   1.000
_cell.length_c   1.000
_cell.angle_alpha   90.00
_cell.angle_beta   90.00
_cell.angle_gamma   90.00
#
_symmetry.space_group_name_H-M   'P 1'
#
loop_
_entity.id
_entity.type
_entity.pdbx_description
1 polymer ?
#
loop_
_entity_poly.entity_id
_entity_poly.type
_entity_poly.pdbx_seq_one_letter_code
_entity_poly.pdbx_strand_id
1 'polypeptide(L)'
;MIERGELRGFVTGLRETLLSQATSKSDREKQKDPKIAGARRSRVKRYLAKMDGLHFNPNLSDEDFWKIAAMKPFYAGKRASAVDERVPHMLKKYLGDREALDSKEWNEGGKRFEKFLKDSRNYRHKPALKKVIRAARRINEWKRVNDRSILDFYTYRRGDVSTPEAMRQIHEHLQGDLRFGAVTIFHLMTELGFQVVKPDRVLNRSTVRMGWMDGYDKNGVRYQLDPDITTKRATSLGSDADFMWALQGVYRDISEASGVSMRSLDYIVVKLGQEPDEKGGFARTVCHAKKPLCHLCSVKPMCAYGSKR
;
A
#
# COMPACT_ATOMS: atom_id res chain seq x y z
N MET A 1 10.32 -3.64 23.36
CA MET A 1 8.99 -4.10 22.90
C MET A 1 9.02 -5.53 22.38
N ILE A 2 9.94 -5.92 21.49
CA ILE A 2 10.03 -7.29 20.93
C ILE A 2 10.36 -8.32 22.02
N GLU A 3 11.40 -8.04 22.82
CA GLU A 3 11.88 -8.94 23.88
C GLU A 3 10.92 -9.12 25.07
N ARG A 4 9.85 -8.32 25.16
CA ARG A 4 8.91 -8.32 26.30
C ARG A 4 7.54 -8.94 26.00
N GLY A 5 7.34 -9.50 24.80
CA GLY A 5 6.03 -10.01 24.38
C GLY A 5 4.95 -8.91 24.19
N GLU A 6 5.33 -7.64 24.34
CA GLU A 6 4.42 -6.48 24.29
C GLU A 6 3.92 -6.19 22.86
N LEU A 7 4.64 -6.64 21.82
CA LEU A 7 4.24 -6.42 20.42
C LEU A 7 2.89 -7.02 20.08
N ARG A 8 2.59 -8.22 20.57
CA ARG A 8 1.29 -8.87 20.34
C ARG A 8 0.15 -8.04 20.95
N GLY A 9 0.34 -7.59 22.19
CA GLY A 9 -0.61 -6.69 22.87
C GLY A 9 -0.77 -5.36 22.13
N PHE A 10 0.33 -4.79 21.63
CA PHE A 10 0.31 -3.56 20.84
C PHE A 10 -0.51 -3.72 19.55
N VAL A 11 -0.23 -4.76 18.76
CA VAL A 11 -0.95 -5.02 17.50
C VAL A 11 -2.43 -5.30 17.77
N THR A 12 -2.76 -6.05 18.82
CA THR A 12 -4.14 -6.25 19.27
C THR A 12 -4.82 -4.92 19.60
N GLY A 13 -4.17 -4.05 20.38
CA GLY A 13 -4.68 -2.74 20.72
C GLY A 13 -4.90 -1.82 19.50
N LEU A 14 -4.03 -1.89 18.49
CA LEU A 14 -4.24 -1.18 17.21
C LEU A 14 -5.48 -1.70 16.47
N ARG A 15 -5.63 -3.03 16.39
CA ARG A 15 -6.79 -3.66 15.76
C ARG A 15 -8.09 -3.32 16.48
N GLU A 16 -8.08 -3.32 17.81
CA GLU A 16 -9.21 -2.88 18.63
C GLU A 16 -9.53 -1.41 18.40
N THR A 17 -8.53 -0.53 18.39
CA THR A 17 -8.69 0.89 18.09
C THR A 17 -9.35 1.07 16.72
N LEU A 18 -8.87 0.33 15.70
CA LEU A 18 -9.44 0.38 14.36
C LEU A 18 -10.92 -0.02 14.36
N LEU A 19 -11.26 -1.15 14.98
CA LEU A 19 -12.60 -1.73 14.94
C LEU A 19 -13.61 -1.04 15.87
N SER A 20 -13.15 -0.42 16.95
CA SER A 20 -14.00 0.24 17.95
C SER A 20 -14.07 1.74 17.76
N GLN A 21 -12.99 2.39 17.29
CA GLN A 21 -12.90 3.84 17.21
C GLN A 21 -12.95 4.36 15.78
N ALA A 22 -12.25 3.75 14.83
CA ALA A 22 -12.18 4.30 13.47
C ALA A 22 -13.43 4.02 12.63
N THR A 23 -14.30 3.08 13.04
CA THR A 23 -15.54 2.74 12.34
C THR A 23 -16.72 3.65 12.68
N SER A 24 -16.52 4.65 13.54
CA SER A 24 -17.56 5.59 13.98
C SER A 24 -17.03 7.02 13.98
N LYS A 25 -17.89 7.98 13.63
CA LYS A 25 -17.57 9.41 13.62
C LYS A 25 -17.33 9.95 15.02
N SER A 26 -18.09 9.44 15.98
CA SER A 26 -18.07 9.86 17.38
C SER A 26 -18.71 8.78 18.26
N ASP A 27 -18.57 8.92 19.58
CA ASP A 27 -19.29 8.05 20.52
C ASP A 27 -20.80 8.29 20.48
N ARG A 28 -21.23 9.52 20.16
CA ARG A 28 -22.64 9.84 19.90
C ARG A 28 -23.22 9.03 18.73
N GLU A 29 -22.48 8.86 17.63
CA GLU A 29 -22.92 8.01 16.51
C GLU A 29 -23.01 6.54 16.94
N LYS A 30 -22.08 6.05 17.77
CA LYS A 30 -22.15 4.66 18.28
C LYS A 30 -23.42 4.42 19.10
N GLN A 31 -23.81 5.40 19.92
CA GLN A 31 -24.99 5.31 20.77
C GLN A 31 -26.29 5.47 19.98
N LYS A 32 -26.35 6.47 19.08
CA LYS A 32 -27.57 6.79 18.33
C LYS A 32 -27.80 5.82 17.16
N ASP A 33 -26.74 5.42 16.47
CA ASP A 33 -26.79 4.64 15.24
C ASP A 33 -25.86 3.40 15.28
N PRO A 34 -26.03 2.49 16.27
CA PRO A 34 -25.14 1.34 16.46
C PRO A 34 -25.10 0.41 15.24
N LYS A 35 -26.20 0.35 14.47
CA LYS A 35 -26.28 -0.44 13.23
C LYS A 35 -25.31 0.08 12.16
N ILE A 36 -25.17 1.40 12.01
CA ILE A 36 -24.26 2.01 11.02
C ILE A 36 -22.80 1.72 11.38
N ALA A 37 -22.44 1.95 12.65
CA ALA A 37 -21.12 1.62 13.17
C ALA A 37 -20.79 0.12 13.03
N GLY A 38 -21.77 -0.75 13.34
CA GLY A 38 -21.66 -2.20 13.17
C GLY A 38 -21.44 -2.62 11.73
N ALA A 39 -22.19 -2.05 10.77
CA ALA A 39 -22.03 -2.35 9.34
C ALA A 39 -20.65 -1.93 8.81
N ARG A 40 -20.12 -0.79 9.26
CA ARG A 40 -18.76 -0.34 8.94
C ARG A 40 -17.72 -1.29 9.54
N ARG A 41 -17.84 -1.65 10.83
CA ARG A 41 -16.96 -2.63 11.49
C ARG A 41 -16.92 -3.97 10.76
N SER A 42 -18.07 -4.48 10.34
CA SER A 42 -18.15 -5.74 9.58
C SER A 42 -17.45 -5.66 8.23
N ARG A 43 -17.51 -4.51 7.53
CA ARG A 43 -16.70 -4.27 6.31
C ARG A 43 -15.22 -4.33 6.60
N VAL A 44 -14.75 -3.63 7.63
CA VAL A 44 -13.33 -3.63 8.04
C VAL A 44 -12.86 -5.05 8.37
N LYS A 45 -13.63 -5.83 9.11
CA LYS A 45 -13.31 -7.24 9.43
C LYS A 45 -13.16 -8.10 8.17
N ARG A 46 -14.08 -7.97 7.20
CA ARG A 46 -13.97 -8.67 5.91
C ARG A 46 -12.74 -8.28 5.12
N TYR A 47 -12.39 -6.99 5.11
CA TYR A 47 -11.16 -6.54 4.46
C TYR A 47 -9.91 -7.10 5.13
N LEU A 48 -9.84 -7.11 6.46
CA LEU A 48 -8.72 -7.73 7.18
C LEU A 48 -8.58 -9.22 6.84
N ALA A 49 -9.69 -9.97 6.85
CA ALA A 49 -9.67 -11.38 6.44
C ALA A 49 -9.18 -11.56 5.00
N LYS A 50 -9.56 -10.66 4.08
CA LYS A 50 -9.03 -10.65 2.71
C LYS A 50 -7.53 -10.37 2.67
N MET A 51 -7.02 -9.47 3.52
CA MET A 51 -5.59 -9.17 3.59
C MET A 51 -4.79 -10.35 4.15
N ASP A 52 -5.33 -11.05 5.15
CA ASP A 52 -4.71 -12.24 5.74
C ASP A 52 -4.66 -13.41 4.76
N GLY A 53 -5.67 -13.57 3.90
CA GLY A 53 -5.69 -14.60 2.86
C GLY A 53 -5.00 -14.21 1.55
N LEU A 54 -4.39 -13.02 1.47
CA LEU A 54 -3.67 -12.59 0.28
C LEU A 54 -2.24 -13.14 0.33
N HIS A 55 -1.99 -14.17 -0.48
CA HIS A 55 -0.68 -14.81 -0.59
C HIS A 55 -0.15 -14.69 -2.01
N PHE A 56 1.19 -14.74 -2.14
CA PHE A 56 1.85 -14.78 -3.43
C PHE A 56 1.36 -16.00 -4.23
N ASN A 57 0.87 -15.75 -5.44
CA ASN A 57 0.42 -16.80 -6.35
C ASN A 57 1.41 -16.92 -7.52
N PRO A 58 2.28 -17.94 -7.56
CA PRO A 58 3.23 -18.13 -8.66
C PRO A 58 2.55 -18.41 -10.01
N ASN A 59 1.29 -18.85 -10.00
CA ASN A 59 0.50 -19.19 -11.18
C ASN A 59 -0.43 -18.04 -11.63
N LEU A 60 -0.18 -16.81 -11.19
CA LEU A 60 -0.96 -15.66 -11.64
C LEU A 60 -0.84 -15.50 -13.16
N SER A 61 -1.98 -15.35 -13.85
CA SER A 61 -1.99 -15.15 -15.29
C SER A 61 -1.36 -13.81 -15.67
N ASP A 62 -0.82 -13.72 -16.89
CA ASP A 62 -0.26 -12.46 -17.43
C ASP A 62 -1.32 -11.36 -17.50
N GLU A 63 -2.56 -11.73 -17.82
CA GLU A 63 -3.69 -10.81 -17.86
C GLU A 63 -4.01 -10.25 -16.47
N ASP A 64 -4.04 -11.10 -15.44
CA ASP A 64 -4.31 -10.66 -14.07
C ASP A 64 -3.16 -9.84 -13.49
N PHE A 65 -1.90 -10.26 -13.72
CA PHE A 65 -0.73 -9.46 -13.39
C PHE A 65 -0.86 -8.06 -14.00
N TRP A 66 -1.17 -8.00 -15.30
CA TRP A 66 -1.26 -6.75 -16.03
C TRP A 66 -2.39 -5.86 -15.49
N LYS A 67 -3.59 -6.40 -15.29
CA LYS A 67 -4.72 -5.64 -14.72
C LYS A 67 -4.39 -5.03 -13.37
N ILE A 68 -3.66 -5.75 -12.51
CA ILE A 68 -3.18 -5.24 -11.23
C ILE A 68 -2.15 -4.11 -11.46
N ALA A 69 -1.11 -4.37 -12.26
CA ALA A 69 -0.01 -3.43 -12.51
C ALA A 69 -0.46 -2.12 -13.17
N ALA A 70 -1.32 -2.21 -14.19
CA ALA A 70 -1.79 -1.08 -14.99
C ALA A 70 -2.49 0.00 -14.15
N MET A 71 -3.11 -0.38 -13.03
CA MET A 71 -3.84 0.58 -12.20
C MET A 71 -2.95 1.33 -11.19
N LYS A 72 -1.79 0.77 -10.83
CA LYS A 72 -0.96 1.29 -9.72
C LYS A 72 -0.51 2.75 -9.91
N PRO A 73 -0.12 3.20 -11.11
CA PRO A 73 0.25 4.60 -11.31
C PRO A 73 -0.87 5.61 -10.99
N PHE A 74 -2.14 5.23 -11.05
CA PHE A 74 -3.27 6.12 -10.78
C PHE A 74 -3.51 6.38 -9.28
N TYR A 75 -3.04 5.51 -8.40
CA TYR A 75 -3.19 5.67 -6.93
C TYR A 75 -2.16 6.63 -6.33
N ALA A 76 -1.09 6.96 -7.04
CA ALA A 76 0.01 7.77 -6.51
C ALA A 76 -0.46 9.17 -6.07
N GLY A 77 -0.46 9.40 -4.75
CA GLY A 77 -0.88 10.67 -4.14
C GLY A 77 -2.39 10.94 -4.19
N LYS A 78 -3.22 9.94 -4.53
CA LYS A 78 -4.67 10.09 -4.68
C LYS A 78 -5.42 9.31 -3.60
N ARG A 79 -6.69 9.68 -3.36
CA ARG A 79 -7.60 8.87 -2.53
C ARG A 79 -7.97 7.60 -3.30
N ALA A 80 -7.81 6.44 -2.68
CA ALA A 80 -8.06 5.14 -3.32
C ALA A 80 -9.48 5.04 -3.88
N SER A 81 -10.49 5.42 -3.09
CA SER A 81 -11.90 5.35 -3.50
C SER A 81 -12.23 6.13 -4.78
N ALA A 82 -11.54 7.25 -5.03
CA ALA A 82 -11.72 8.01 -6.27
C ALA A 82 -11.18 7.27 -7.51
N VAL A 83 -10.20 6.39 -7.34
CA VAL A 83 -9.66 5.55 -8.42
C VAL A 83 -10.47 4.25 -8.53
N ASP A 84 -10.75 3.58 -7.39
CA ASP A 84 -11.44 2.28 -7.32
C ASP A 84 -12.76 2.27 -8.09
N GLU A 85 -13.57 3.33 -7.96
CA GLU A 85 -14.86 3.47 -8.66
C GLU A 85 -14.74 3.45 -10.19
N ARG A 86 -13.56 3.73 -10.74
CA ARG A 86 -13.30 3.88 -12.18
C ARG A 86 -12.52 2.71 -12.77
N VAL A 87 -11.88 1.90 -11.92
CA VAL A 87 -11.06 0.75 -12.33
C VAL A 87 -11.80 -0.19 -13.28
N PRO A 88 -13.05 -0.65 -13.01
CA PRO A 88 -13.74 -1.59 -13.90
C PRO A 88 -13.92 -1.03 -15.32
N HIS A 89 -14.29 0.25 -15.44
CA HIS A 89 -14.47 0.90 -16.73
C HIS A 89 -13.14 1.10 -17.46
N MET A 90 -12.11 1.56 -16.74
CA MET A 90 -10.77 1.79 -17.30
C MET A 90 -10.16 0.50 -17.84
N LEU A 91 -10.20 -0.60 -17.07
CA LEU A 91 -9.68 -1.89 -17.51
C LEU A 91 -10.49 -2.44 -18.69
N LYS A 92 -11.81 -2.52 -18.56
CA LYS A 92 -12.69 -3.10 -19.59
C LYS A 92 -12.57 -2.40 -20.94
N LYS A 93 -12.45 -1.07 -20.94
CA LYS A 93 -12.55 -0.28 -22.17
C LYS A 93 -11.21 0.14 -22.77
N TYR A 94 -10.16 0.24 -21.95
CA TYR A 94 -8.94 0.95 -22.33
C TYR A 94 -7.66 0.22 -21.98
N LEU A 95 -7.50 -0.18 -20.71
CA LEU A 95 -6.18 -0.52 -20.16
C LEU A 95 -6.01 -2.00 -19.86
N GLY A 96 -7.06 -2.83 -19.99
CA GLY A 96 -7.00 -4.26 -19.69
C GLY A 96 -6.25 -5.08 -20.72
N ASP A 97 -6.28 -4.67 -21.99
CA ASP A 97 -5.49 -5.28 -23.06
C ASP A 97 -4.11 -4.61 -23.13
N ARG A 98 -3.11 -5.32 -22.62
CA ARG A 98 -1.70 -4.89 -22.60
C ARG A 98 -1.12 -4.72 -24.00
N GLU A 99 -1.47 -5.61 -24.93
CA GLU A 99 -0.86 -5.66 -26.25
C GLU A 99 -1.38 -4.51 -27.12
N ALA A 100 -2.67 -4.18 -26.99
CA ALA A 100 -3.26 -3.03 -27.66
C ALA A 100 -2.55 -1.70 -27.33
N LEU A 101 -1.89 -1.58 -26.16
CA LEU A 101 -1.17 -0.36 -25.74
C LEU A 101 0.14 -0.13 -26.52
N ASP A 102 0.59 -1.10 -27.31
CA ASP A 102 1.73 -0.92 -28.21
C ASP A 102 1.39 -0.08 -29.45
N SER A 103 0.11 -0.02 -29.82
CA SER A 103 -0.37 0.72 -30.99
C SER A 103 -0.02 2.22 -30.94
N LYS A 104 0.22 2.79 -32.13
CA LYS A 104 0.40 4.24 -32.33
C LYS A 104 -0.82 5.05 -31.86
N GLU A 105 -2.01 4.46 -31.77
CA GLU A 105 -3.21 5.14 -31.24
C GLU A 105 -3.05 5.58 -29.77
N TRP A 106 -2.12 4.97 -29.04
CA TRP A 106 -1.79 5.29 -27.65
C TRP A 106 -0.62 6.25 -27.48
N ASN A 107 0.01 6.70 -28.56
CA ASN A 107 0.96 7.81 -28.48
C ASN A 107 0.24 9.08 -28.01
N GLU A 108 0.99 10.01 -27.43
CA GLU A 108 0.45 11.32 -27.03
C GLU A 108 -0.15 12.04 -28.25
N GLY A 109 -1.41 12.49 -28.14
CA GLY A 109 -2.19 13.01 -29.27
C GLY A 109 -2.91 11.96 -30.12
N GLY A 110 -2.64 10.67 -29.91
CA GLY A 110 -3.30 9.56 -30.60
C GLY A 110 -4.78 9.40 -30.22
N LYS A 111 -5.56 8.81 -31.13
CA LYS A 111 -7.03 8.69 -30.99
C LYS A 111 -7.47 8.00 -29.70
N ARG A 112 -6.82 6.90 -29.29
CA ARG A 112 -7.15 6.17 -28.05
C ARG A 112 -6.68 6.94 -26.82
N PHE A 113 -5.48 7.53 -26.88
CA PHE A 113 -4.93 8.36 -25.82
C PHE A 113 -5.87 9.54 -25.48
N GLU A 114 -6.29 10.29 -26.50
CA GLU A 114 -7.21 11.42 -26.34
C GLU A 114 -8.60 10.98 -25.89
N LYS A 115 -9.11 9.86 -26.42
CA LYS A 115 -10.40 9.29 -25.98
C LYS A 115 -10.37 8.92 -24.50
N PHE A 116 -9.27 8.32 -24.01
CA PHE A 116 -9.12 8.02 -22.59
C PHE A 116 -9.19 9.31 -21.74
N LEU A 117 -8.47 10.37 -22.14
CA LEU A 117 -8.41 11.62 -21.40
C LEU A 117 -9.70 12.44 -21.45
N LYS A 118 -10.55 12.23 -22.48
CA LYS A 118 -11.85 12.90 -22.60
C LYS A 118 -13.00 12.16 -21.90
N ASP A 119 -12.89 10.84 -21.73
CA ASP A 119 -13.94 10.04 -21.08
C ASP A 119 -14.03 10.36 -19.56
N SER A 120 -15.13 10.98 -19.15
CA SER A 120 -15.36 11.42 -17.76
C SER A 120 -15.48 10.26 -16.76
N ARG A 121 -15.74 9.04 -17.25
CA ARG A 121 -15.75 7.82 -16.42
C ARG A 121 -14.36 7.32 -16.10
N ASN A 122 -13.31 7.81 -16.77
CA ASN A 122 -11.93 7.48 -16.45
C ASN A 122 -11.38 8.37 -15.34
N TYR A 123 -10.34 7.88 -14.66
CA TYR A 123 -9.49 8.75 -13.85
C TYR A 123 -8.52 9.48 -14.78
N ARG A 124 -8.93 10.68 -15.23
CA ARG A 124 -8.22 11.47 -16.25
C ARG A 124 -6.89 12.02 -15.72
N HIS A 125 -5.83 11.22 -15.84
CA HIS A 125 -4.50 11.55 -15.34
C HIS A 125 -3.40 11.21 -16.35
N LYS A 126 -3.10 12.18 -17.23
CA LYS A 126 -2.14 12.06 -18.33
C LYS A 126 -0.77 11.49 -17.91
N PRO A 127 -0.12 11.94 -16.81
CA PRO A 127 1.16 11.36 -16.40
C PRO A 127 1.08 9.89 -15.99
N ALA A 128 -0.04 9.44 -15.41
CA ALA A 128 -0.23 8.04 -15.04
C ALA A 128 -0.45 7.18 -16.29
N LEU A 129 -1.31 7.64 -17.20
CA LEU A 129 -1.54 6.99 -18.48
C LEU A 129 -0.24 6.77 -19.26
N LYS A 130 0.63 7.79 -19.35
CA LYS A 130 1.94 7.67 -20.01
C LYS A 130 2.84 6.60 -19.36
N LYS A 131 2.83 6.50 -18.02
CA LYS A 131 3.60 5.45 -17.31
C LYS A 131 3.06 4.06 -17.63
N VAL A 132 1.75 3.89 -17.63
CA VAL A 132 1.10 2.59 -17.95
C VAL A 132 1.42 2.16 -19.38
N ILE A 133 1.30 3.05 -20.36
CA ILE A 133 1.61 2.73 -21.76
C ILE A 133 3.08 2.34 -21.91
N ARG A 134 4.00 3.07 -21.27
CA ARG A 134 5.43 2.71 -21.28
C ARG A 134 5.69 1.33 -20.68
N ALA A 135 5.08 1.03 -19.53
CA ALA A 135 5.20 -0.26 -18.89
C ALA A 135 4.65 -1.39 -19.77
N ALA A 136 3.47 -1.23 -20.37
CA ALA A 136 2.91 -2.20 -21.31
C ALA A 136 3.87 -2.48 -22.48
N ARG A 137 4.38 -1.42 -23.12
CA ARG A 137 5.33 -1.54 -24.24
C ARG A 137 6.59 -2.29 -23.85
N ARG A 138 7.13 -2.00 -22.67
CA ARG A 138 8.31 -2.69 -22.16
C ARG A 138 8.04 -4.18 -21.94
N ILE A 139 6.90 -4.54 -21.35
CA ILE A 139 6.50 -5.94 -21.20
C ILE A 139 6.27 -6.60 -22.56
N ASN A 140 5.59 -5.93 -23.49
CA ASN A 140 5.37 -6.42 -24.86
C ASN A 140 6.69 -6.70 -25.59
N GLU A 141 7.67 -5.80 -25.46
CA GLU A 141 8.98 -5.92 -26.09
C GLU A 141 9.68 -7.22 -25.68
N TRP A 142 9.86 -7.47 -24.39
CA TRP A 142 10.57 -8.69 -23.98
C TRP A 142 9.70 -9.95 -24.16
N LYS A 143 8.37 -9.84 -24.10
CA LYS A 143 7.45 -10.97 -24.37
C LYS A 143 7.52 -11.49 -25.80
N ARG A 144 7.89 -10.66 -26.78
CA ARG A 144 8.04 -11.10 -28.19
C ARG A 144 9.14 -12.13 -28.39
N VAL A 145 10.11 -12.19 -27.47
CA VAL A 145 11.30 -13.04 -27.57
C VAL A 145 11.44 -13.96 -26.36
N ASN A 146 10.40 -14.07 -25.52
CA ASN A 146 10.43 -14.83 -24.28
C ASN A 146 9.05 -15.39 -23.92
N ASP A 147 8.96 -16.71 -23.78
CA ASP A 147 7.72 -17.43 -23.49
C ASP A 147 7.36 -17.50 -22.00
N ARG A 148 8.20 -16.98 -21.10
CA ARG A 148 7.91 -16.94 -19.65
C ARG A 148 6.67 -16.12 -19.37
N SER A 149 5.91 -16.51 -18.35
CA SER A 149 4.88 -15.61 -17.78
C SER A 149 5.54 -14.35 -17.24
N ILE A 150 4.77 -13.26 -17.14
CA ILE A 150 5.23 -11.98 -16.60
C ILE A 150 5.71 -12.14 -15.16
N LEU A 151 4.97 -12.89 -14.35
CA LEU A 151 5.37 -13.10 -12.98
C LEU A 151 6.67 -13.92 -12.89
N ASP A 152 6.77 -15.02 -13.65
CA ASP A 152 8.00 -15.84 -13.70
C ASP A 152 9.19 -15.01 -14.18
N PHE A 153 9.02 -14.14 -15.19
CA PHE A 153 10.09 -13.24 -15.65
C PHE A 153 10.66 -12.38 -14.49
N TYR A 154 9.81 -11.83 -13.64
CA TYR A 154 10.26 -10.99 -12.53
C TYR A 154 10.83 -11.80 -11.35
N THR A 155 10.36 -13.03 -11.13
CA THR A 155 10.82 -13.90 -10.04
C THR A 155 11.88 -14.91 -10.46
N TYR A 156 12.32 -14.87 -11.71
CA TYR A 156 13.23 -15.86 -12.28
C TYR A 156 14.55 -15.98 -11.50
N ARG A 157 14.94 -17.22 -11.18
CA ARG A 157 16.16 -17.60 -10.43
C ARG A 157 16.31 -16.92 -9.05
N ARG A 158 15.20 -16.53 -8.41
CA ARG A 158 15.23 -15.91 -7.08
C ARG A 158 15.15 -16.91 -5.92
N GLY A 159 15.02 -18.21 -6.20
CA GLY A 159 14.86 -19.23 -5.16
C GLY A 159 13.57 -18.99 -4.38
N ASP A 160 13.67 -18.96 -3.05
CA ASP A 160 12.55 -18.59 -2.18
C ASP A 160 12.26 -17.08 -2.24
N VAL A 161 11.15 -16.74 -2.89
CA VAL A 161 10.67 -15.36 -3.10
C VAL A 161 10.15 -14.70 -1.83
N SER A 162 10.11 -15.40 -0.69
CA SER A 162 9.78 -14.85 0.62
C SER A 162 11.01 -14.25 1.34
N THR A 163 12.22 -14.50 0.85
CA THR A 163 13.44 -13.97 1.48
C THR A 163 13.59 -12.46 1.26
N PRO A 164 14.18 -11.72 2.22
CA PRO A 164 14.41 -10.28 2.08
C PRO A 164 15.24 -9.92 0.83
N GLU A 165 16.24 -10.74 0.52
CA GLU A 165 17.12 -10.57 -0.63
C GLU A 165 16.36 -10.76 -1.94
N ALA A 166 15.55 -11.82 -2.05
CA ALA A 166 14.72 -12.04 -3.24
C ALA A 166 13.72 -10.90 -3.45
N MET A 167 13.03 -10.46 -2.39
CA MET A 167 12.09 -9.35 -2.47
C MET A 167 12.75 -8.04 -2.92
N ARG A 168 13.99 -7.77 -2.47
CA ARG A 168 14.77 -6.63 -2.93
C ARG A 168 15.09 -6.70 -4.42
N GLN A 169 15.58 -7.85 -4.88
CA GLN A 169 15.90 -8.05 -6.30
C GLN A 169 14.65 -7.98 -7.18
N ILE A 170 13.52 -8.52 -6.73
CA ILE A 170 12.24 -8.45 -7.44
C ILE A 170 11.74 -7.00 -7.53
N HIS A 171 11.83 -6.25 -6.43
CA HIS A 171 11.48 -4.83 -6.41
C HIS A 171 12.33 -4.03 -7.39
N GLU A 172 13.65 -4.20 -7.37
CA GLU A 172 14.58 -3.53 -8.28
C GLU A 172 14.30 -3.89 -9.74
N HIS A 173 14.04 -5.18 -10.04
CA HIS A 173 13.72 -5.63 -11.38
C HIS A 173 12.40 -5.03 -11.88
N LEU A 174 11.33 -5.09 -11.09
CA LEU A 174 10.04 -4.46 -11.40
C LEU A 174 10.18 -2.94 -11.58
N GLN A 175 10.96 -2.27 -10.72
CA GLN A 175 11.15 -0.82 -10.81
C GLN A 175 11.93 -0.42 -12.06
N GLY A 176 13.00 -1.16 -12.38
CA GLY A 176 13.82 -0.94 -13.56
C GLY A 176 13.03 -1.13 -14.86
N ASP A 177 12.16 -2.15 -14.91
CA ASP A 177 11.40 -2.48 -16.10
C ASP A 177 10.16 -1.58 -16.26
N LEU A 178 9.30 -1.51 -15.24
CA LEU A 178 8.04 -0.75 -15.30
C LEU A 178 8.23 0.76 -15.18
N ARG A 179 9.39 1.22 -14.66
CA ARG A 179 9.71 2.64 -14.41
C ARG A 179 8.67 3.37 -13.54
N PHE A 180 7.99 2.64 -12.65
CA PHE A 180 7.14 3.24 -11.64
C PHE A 180 7.99 3.75 -10.46
N GLY A 181 7.43 4.60 -9.60
CA GLY A 181 8.13 5.03 -8.38
C GLY A 181 8.24 3.89 -7.37
N ALA A 182 9.26 3.93 -6.51
CA ALA A 182 9.54 2.85 -5.53
C ALA A 182 8.32 2.47 -4.68
N VAL A 183 7.61 3.45 -4.11
CA VAL A 183 6.35 3.21 -3.34
C VAL A 183 5.26 2.57 -4.22
N THR A 184 5.19 2.92 -5.50
CA THR A 184 4.22 2.31 -6.44
C THR A 184 4.57 0.86 -6.75
N ILE A 185 5.86 0.49 -6.79
CA ILE A 185 6.29 -0.90 -6.93
C ILE A 185 5.98 -1.69 -5.67
N PHE A 186 6.23 -1.15 -4.47
CA PHE A 186 5.76 -1.79 -3.24
C PHE A 186 4.24 -1.97 -3.24
N HIS A 187 3.48 -0.98 -3.73
CA HIS A 187 2.03 -1.12 -3.86
C HIS A 187 1.64 -2.27 -4.81
N LEU A 188 2.33 -2.41 -5.95
CA LEU A 188 2.15 -3.55 -6.84
C LEU A 188 2.45 -4.87 -6.12
N MET A 189 3.62 -4.97 -5.49
CA MET A 189 4.05 -6.18 -4.78
C MET A 189 3.07 -6.59 -3.67
N THR A 190 2.55 -5.62 -2.90
CA THR A 190 1.52 -5.91 -1.88
C THR A 190 0.25 -6.52 -2.46
N GLU A 191 -0.14 -6.17 -3.69
CA GLU A 191 -1.33 -6.72 -4.34
C GLU A 191 -1.06 -8.02 -5.10
N LEU A 192 0.19 -8.28 -5.46
CA LEU A 192 0.64 -9.58 -5.97
C LEU A 192 0.85 -10.61 -4.84
N GLY A 193 0.69 -10.20 -3.57
CA GLY A 193 0.76 -11.10 -2.41
C GLY A 193 2.16 -11.30 -1.84
N PHE A 194 3.15 -10.51 -2.25
CA PHE A 194 4.47 -10.52 -1.61
C PHE A 194 4.37 -10.01 -0.17
N GLN A 195 5.22 -10.55 0.71
CA GLN A 195 5.31 -10.17 2.13
C GLN A 195 6.10 -8.86 2.29
N VAL A 196 5.53 -7.78 1.77
CA VAL A 196 6.03 -6.41 1.90
C VAL A 196 4.94 -5.50 2.40
N VAL A 197 5.33 -4.33 2.90
CA VAL A 197 4.44 -3.21 3.22
C VAL A 197 4.75 -2.01 2.33
N LYS A 198 3.76 -1.13 2.13
CA LYS A 198 3.90 -0.01 1.21
C LYS A 198 4.38 1.25 1.97
N PRO A 199 5.63 1.72 1.77
CA PRO A 199 6.24 2.80 2.55
C PRO A 199 5.72 4.19 2.16
N ASP A 200 4.41 4.41 2.29
CA ASP A 200 3.79 5.71 2.04
C ASP A 200 3.84 6.63 3.27
N ARG A 201 3.49 7.90 3.06
CA ARG A 201 3.52 8.93 4.11
C ARG A 201 2.69 8.60 5.36
N VAL A 202 1.67 7.74 5.25
CA VAL A 202 0.83 7.36 6.39
C VAL A 202 1.51 6.24 7.15
N LEU A 203 1.93 5.18 6.45
CA LEU A 203 2.64 4.06 7.06
C LEU A 203 3.91 4.55 7.76
N ASN A 204 4.75 5.32 7.05
CA ASN A 204 6.03 5.82 7.56
C ASN A 204 5.83 6.70 8.81
N ARG A 205 4.89 7.65 8.75
CA ARG A 205 4.59 8.55 9.89
C ARG A 205 4.10 7.76 11.11
N SER A 206 3.15 6.85 10.90
CA SER A 206 2.58 6.07 11.99
C SER A 206 3.61 5.14 12.62
N THR A 207 4.45 4.48 11.81
CA THR A 207 5.52 3.58 12.29
C THR A 207 6.49 4.32 13.22
N VAL A 208 6.98 5.48 12.77
CA VAL A 208 7.91 6.31 13.55
C VAL A 208 7.23 6.84 14.82
N ARG A 209 5.99 7.34 14.73
CA ARG A 209 5.22 7.79 15.90
C ARG A 209 5.01 6.70 16.94
N MET A 210 4.76 5.48 16.51
CA MET A 210 4.57 4.35 17.41
C MET A 210 5.87 3.93 18.09
N GLY A 211 7.03 4.33 17.57
CA GLY A 211 8.34 3.89 18.04
C GLY A 211 8.71 2.50 17.55
N TRP A 212 8.03 1.98 16.51
CA TRP A 212 8.40 0.72 15.87
C TRP A 212 9.71 0.84 15.08
N MET A 213 10.05 2.06 14.69
CA MET A 213 11.28 2.39 13.98
C MET A 213 11.75 3.77 14.44
N ASP A 214 12.85 3.81 15.19
CA ASP A 214 13.47 5.02 15.75
C ASP A 214 14.68 5.51 14.94
N GLY A 215 15.09 4.74 13.93
CA GLY A 215 16.20 5.09 13.06
C GLY A 215 16.44 4.05 11.96
N TYR A 216 17.38 4.34 11.08
CA TYR A 216 17.87 3.44 10.06
C TYR A 216 19.33 3.74 9.72
N ASP A 217 20.06 2.73 9.26
CA ASP A 217 21.45 2.88 8.85
C ASP A 217 21.53 3.14 7.35
N LYS A 218 22.42 4.06 6.96
CA LYS A 218 22.70 4.38 5.56
C LYS A 218 24.16 4.76 5.44
N ASN A 219 24.89 4.06 4.58
CA ASN A 219 26.34 4.24 4.38
C ASN A 219 27.14 4.22 5.69
N GLY A 220 26.79 3.31 6.61
CA GLY A 220 27.46 3.19 7.93
C GLY A 220 27.08 4.27 8.95
N VAL A 221 26.14 5.17 8.63
CA VAL A 221 25.67 6.21 9.55
C VAL A 221 24.24 5.91 10.00
N ARG A 222 24.01 5.92 11.31
CA ARG A 222 22.66 5.79 11.91
C ARG A 222 21.92 7.12 11.83
N TYR A 223 20.82 7.15 11.08
CA TYR A 223 19.89 8.27 11.03
C TYR A 223 18.77 8.08 12.04
N GLN A 224 18.68 8.97 13.02
CA GLN A 224 17.63 8.96 14.03
C GLN A 224 16.32 9.54 13.49
N LEU A 225 15.19 9.02 13.97
CA LEU A 225 13.84 9.39 13.59
C LEU A 225 13.05 9.88 14.81
N ASP A 226 12.63 11.13 14.77
CA ASP A 226 11.82 11.74 15.82
C ASP A 226 10.36 11.27 15.74
N PRO A 227 9.74 10.78 16.83
CA PRO A 227 8.31 10.49 16.89
C PRO A 227 7.41 11.67 16.46
N ASP A 228 7.82 12.94 16.61
CA ASP A 228 7.09 14.12 16.10
C ASP A 228 7.36 14.38 14.60
N ILE A 229 7.53 13.32 13.81
CA ILE A 229 7.82 13.37 12.39
C ILE A 229 6.74 14.12 11.59
N THR A 230 7.19 15.04 10.72
CA THR A 230 6.31 15.77 9.81
C THR A 230 5.84 14.91 8.63
N THR A 231 4.69 15.25 8.03
CA THR A 231 4.23 14.58 6.80
C THR A 231 5.23 14.74 5.64
N LYS A 232 5.95 15.87 5.56
CA LYS A 232 6.99 16.09 4.54
C LYS A 232 8.12 15.10 4.71
N ARG A 233 8.65 14.94 5.93
CA ARG A 233 9.71 13.97 6.24
C ARG A 233 9.23 12.53 6.02
N ALA A 234 8.04 12.17 6.50
CA ALA A 234 7.46 10.85 6.26
C ALA A 234 7.29 10.53 4.75
N THR A 235 7.01 11.54 3.94
CA THR A 235 6.93 11.39 2.47
C THR A 235 8.31 11.21 1.85
N SER A 236 9.34 11.97 2.28
CA SER A 236 10.70 11.82 1.75
C SER A 236 11.32 10.46 2.08
N LEU A 237 10.97 9.88 3.24
CA LEU A 237 11.42 8.54 3.64
C LEU A 237 10.96 7.45 2.65
N GLY A 238 9.79 7.60 2.03
CA GLY A 238 9.31 6.67 0.99
C GLY A 238 10.11 6.70 -0.32
N SER A 239 11.13 7.55 -0.41
CA SER A 239 12.08 7.61 -1.53
C SER A 239 13.51 7.23 -1.10
N ASP A 240 13.74 6.88 0.17
CA ASP A 240 15.05 6.48 0.69
C ASP A 240 15.11 4.95 0.76
N ALA A 241 15.99 4.34 -0.03
CA ALA A 241 16.06 2.88 -0.18
C ALA A 241 16.43 2.18 1.13
N ASP A 242 17.38 2.73 1.88
CA ASP A 242 17.84 2.14 3.14
C ASP A 242 16.71 2.16 4.18
N PHE A 243 16.00 3.28 4.29
CA PHE A 243 14.80 3.36 5.13
C PHE A 243 13.73 2.35 4.71
N MET A 244 13.41 2.29 3.41
CA MET A 244 12.33 1.42 2.91
C MET A 244 12.58 -0.05 3.25
N TRP A 245 13.82 -0.52 3.15
CA TRP A 245 14.16 -1.91 3.45
C TRP A 245 14.31 -2.19 4.94
N ALA A 246 14.81 -1.24 5.73
CA ALA A 246 14.75 -1.33 7.19
C ALA A 246 13.29 -1.42 7.67
N LEU A 247 12.37 -0.66 7.06
CA LEU A 247 10.94 -0.75 7.33
C LEU A 247 10.36 -2.13 7.02
N GLN A 248 10.75 -2.77 5.91
CA GLN A 248 10.30 -4.14 5.61
C GLN A 248 10.74 -5.13 6.69
N GLY A 249 11.97 -4.99 7.20
CA GLY A 249 12.49 -5.80 8.31
C GLY A 249 11.64 -5.63 9.57
N VAL A 250 11.42 -4.40 10.00
CA VAL A 250 10.57 -4.09 11.17
C VAL A 250 9.17 -4.71 11.05
N TYR A 251 8.53 -4.60 9.89
CA TYR A 251 7.20 -5.17 9.71
C TYR A 251 7.19 -6.70 9.64
N ARG A 252 8.26 -7.34 9.15
CA ARG A 252 8.43 -8.78 9.20
C ARG A 252 8.56 -9.27 10.65
N ASP A 253 9.43 -8.64 11.44
CA ASP A 253 9.62 -9.00 12.86
C ASP A 253 8.32 -8.84 13.66
N ILE A 254 7.57 -7.77 13.41
CA ILE A 254 6.25 -7.56 14.05
C ILE A 254 5.24 -8.61 13.58
N SER A 255 5.25 -8.96 12.29
CA SER A 255 4.37 -9.98 11.73
C SER A 255 4.61 -11.33 12.40
N GLU A 256 5.87 -11.75 12.51
CA GLU A 256 6.28 -12.99 13.18
C GLU A 256 5.90 -12.98 14.66
N ALA A 257 6.25 -11.92 15.40
CA ALA A 257 6.00 -11.84 16.84
C ALA A 257 4.51 -11.75 17.20
N SER A 258 3.68 -11.13 16.35
CA SER A 258 2.25 -10.95 16.62
C SER A 258 1.37 -12.05 16.02
N GLY A 259 1.86 -12.78 15.01
CA GLY A 259 1.06 -13.69 14.20
C GLY A 259 0.09 -13.00 13.24
N VAL A 260 0.24 -11.69 13.02
CA VAL A 260 -0.60 -10.90 12.09
C VAL A 260 0.19 -10.66 10.81
N SER A 261 -0.39 -11.00 9.67
CA SER A 261 0.27 -10.83 8.37
C SER A 261 0.77 -9.39 8.14
N MET A 262 1.93 -9.24 7.49
CA MET A 262 2.44 -7.92 7.07
C MET A 262 1.40 -7.10 6.31
N ARG A 263 0.56 -7.75 5.49
CA ARG A 263 -0.52 -7.09 4.74
C ARG A 263 -1.59 -6.52 5.67
N SER A 264 -2.00 -7.28 6.68
CA SER A 264 -2.93 -6.78 7.70
C SER A 264 -2.31 -5.69 8.58
N LEU A 265 -1.02 -5.78 8.91
CA LEU A 265 -0.31 -4.71 9.61
C LEU A 265 -0.29 -3.41 8.80
N ASP A 266 0.09 -3.47 7.50
CA ASP A 266 0.01 -2.33 6.57
C ASP A 266 -1.39 -1.72 6.58
N TYR A 267 -2.41 -2.56 6.42
CA TYR A 267 -3.80 -2.11 6.40
C TYR A 267 -4.21 -1.45 7.72
N ILE A 268 -3.97 -2.07 8.88
CA ILE A 268 -4.35 -1.53 10.19
C ILE A 268 -3.72 -0.15 10.39
N VAL A 269 -2.41 -0.05 10.17
CA VAL A 269 -1.64 1.17 10.41
C VAL A 269 -2.06 2.29 9.44
N VAL A 270 -2.23 1.97 8.16
CA VAL A 270 -2.70 2.93 7.14
C VAL A 270 -4.10 3.43 7.49
N LYS A 271 -5.03 2.53 7.84
CA LYS A 271 -6.43 2.91 8.13
C LYS A 271 -6.57 3.78 9.37
N LEU A 272 -5.73 3.59 10.39
CA LEU A 272 -5.69 4.45 11.56
C LEU A 272 -5.17 5.87 11.25
N GLY A 273 -4.28 6.02 10.27
CA GLY A 273 -3.60 7.28 9.97
C GLY A 273 -4.04 8.01 8.69
N GLN A 274 -4.89 7.40 7.85
CA GLN A 274 -5.40 8.01 6.61
C GLN A 274 -6.66 8.85 6.86
N GLU A 275 -7.00 9.73 5.92
CA GLU A 275 -8.28 10.45 5.92
C GLU A 275 -9.49 9.48 5.94
N PRO A 276 -10.63 9.87 6.53
CA PRO A 276 -11.81 9.02 6.58
C PRO A 276 -12.32 8.62 5.19
N ASP A 277 -12.83 7.39 5.10
CA ASP A 277 -13.48 6.82 3.93
C ASP A 277 -14.63 5.92 4.39
N GLU A 278 -15.81 6.52 4.54
CA GLU A 278 -17.00 5.84 5.05
C GLU A 278 -17.48 4.71 4.14
N LYS A 279 -17.27 4.85 2.81
CA LYS A 279 -17.57 3.78 1.84
C LYS A 279 -16.73 2.54 2.13
N GLY A 280 -15.44 2.76 2.40
CA GLY A 280 -14.47 1.75 2.84
C GLY A 280 -14.66 1.24 4.28
N GLY A 281 -15.55 1.86 5.08
CA GLY A 281 -15.86 1.44 6.45
C GLY A 281 -15.14 2.22 7.56
N PHE A 282 -14.38 3.27 7.25
CA PHE A 282 -13.64 4.06 8.23
C PHE A 282 -14.19 5.48 8.28
N ALA A 283 -14.79 5.85 9.40
CA ALA A 283 -15.48 7.12 9.57
C ALA A 283 -14.64 8.18 10.31
N ARG A 284 -13.48 7.81 10.85
CA ARG A 284 -12.63 8.71 11.65
C ARG A 284 -11.15 8.30 11.58
N THR A 285 -10.28 9.30 11.51
CA THR A 285 -8.82 9.12 11.59
C THR A 285 -8.35 9.26 13.05
N VAL A 286 -7.63 8.27 13.56
CA VAL A 286 -7.11 8.30 14.95
C VAL A 286 -5.70 8.88 14.98
N CYS A 287 -4.78 8.36 14.16
CA CYS A 287 -3.40 8.83 14.05
C CYS A 287 -3.24 9.92 12.97
N HIS A 288 -4.07 10.96 13.05
CA HIS A 288 -4.06 12.05 12.06
C HIS A 288 -2.74 12.85 12.12
N ALA A 289 -2.27 13.34 10.97
CA ALA A 289 -0.98 14.03 10.89
C ALA A 289 -0.91 15.30 11.75
N LYS A 290 -1.99 16.09 11.77
CA LYS A 290 -2.03 17.40 12.47
C LYS A 290 -2.68 17.38 13.85
N LYS A 291 -3.67 16.51 14.04
CA LYS A 291 -4.55 16.49 15.23
C LYS A 291 -4.90 15.03 15.59
N PRO A 292 -3.91 14.24 16.03
CA PRO A 292 -4.16 12.84 16.37
C PRO A 292 -5.05 12.75 17.62
N LEU A 293 -5.99 11.81 17.61
CA LEU A 293 -6.89 11.53 18.73
C LEU A 293 -6.25 10.46 19.64
N CYS A 294 -5.05 10.74 20.15
CA CYS A 294 -4.26 9.77 20.92
C CYS A 294 -5.02 9.21 22.13
N HIS A 295 -5.86 10.02 22.79
CA HIS A 295 -6.70 9.60 23.92
C HIS A 295 -7.72 8.49 23.57
N LEU A 296 -8.03 8.28 22.29
CA LEU A 296 -8.89 7.19 21.83
C LEU A 296 -8.11 5.94 21.41
N CYS A 297 -6.79 6.01 21.37
CA CYS A 297 -5.96 4.92 20.87
C CYS A 297 -5.59 3.98 22.03
N SER A 298 -5.97 2.71 21.96
CA SER A 298 -5.71 1.73 23.02
C SER A 298 -4.21 1.54 23.29
N VAL A 299 -3.34 1.84 22.31
CA VAL A 299 -1.88 1.73 22.46
C VAL A 299 -1.22 3.03 22.91
N LYS A 300 -1.98 4.08 23.28
CA LYS A 300 -1.42 5.36 23.73
C LYS A 300 -0.30 5.20 24.76
N PRO A 301 -0.44 4.38 25.83
CA PRO A 301 0.61 4.27 26.85
C PRO A 301 1.93 3.68 26.32
N MET A 302 1.87 2.84 25.28
CA MET A 302 3.02 2.17 24.68
C MET A 302 3.60 2.92 23.48
N CYS A 303 2.87 3.91 22.93
CA CYS A 303 3.24 4.63 21.72
C CYS A 303 4.23 5.76 22.04
N ALA A 304 5.38 5.80 21.36
CA ALA A 304 6.43 6.80 21.60
C ALA A 304 5.95 8.26 21.46
N TYR A 305 5.04 8.51 20.53
CA TYR A 305 4.37 9.81 20.36
C TYR A 305 3.18 9.98 21.32
N GLY A 306 2.32 8.96 21.41
CA GLY A 306 1.03 9.05 22.12
C GLY A 306 1.16 9.16 23.64
N SER A 307 2.19 8.54 24.22
CA SER A 307 2.47 8.56 25.65
C SER A 307 2.77 9.97 26.18
N LYS A 308 3.23 10.87 25.31
CA LYS A 308 3.58 12.27 25.62
C LYS A 308 2.44 13.26 25.39
N ARG A 309 1.23 12.79 25.03
CA ARG A 309 0.07 13.61 24.64
C ARG A 309 -1.11 13.41 25.57
#